data_AF-A0A2E2AWI6-F1
#
_entry.id   AF-A0A2E2AWI6-F1
#
_cell.length_a   1.000
_cell.length_b   1.000
_cell.length_c   1.000
_cell.angle_alpha   90.00
_cell.angle_beta   90.00
_cell.angle_gamma   90.00
#
_symmetry.space_group_name_H-M   'P 1'
#
loop_
_entity.id
_entity.type
_entity.pdbx_description
1 polymer ?
#
loop_
_entity_poly.entity_id
_entity_poly.type
_entity_poly.pdbx_seq_one_letter_code
_entity_poly.pdbx_strand_id
1 'polypeptide(L)' 'MMKLNFKQPQGNVPMQPCNNCGENKPSAFMAEHPKDDEILIVACSERCVHAMNEHPDLEAYLDGLYDDVQELKRQGGAAC' A
#
# COMPACT_ATOMS: atom_id res chain seq x y z
N MET A 1 -17.54 -0.82 7.53
CA MET A 1 -16.29 -1.36 6.97
C MET A 1 -15.58 -0.21 6.25
N MET A 2 -14.32 0.03 6.60
CA MET A 2 -13.46 0.99 5.91
C MET A 2 -13.13 0.47 4.50
N LYS A 3 -12.85 1.37 3.54
CA LYS A 3 -12.43 1.03 2.17
C LYS A 3 -11.33 1.99 1.70
N LEU A 4 -10.31 1.47 1.03
CA LEU A 4 -9.23 2.25 0.44
C LEU A 4 -9.63 2.81 -0.93
N ASN A 5 -9.29 4.07 -1.18
CA ASN A 5 -9.59 4.76 -2.44
C ASN A 5 -8.41 4.68 -3.41
N PHE A 6 -8.22 3.52 -4.04
CA PHE A 6 -7.18 3.32 -5.03
C PHE A 6 -7.41 4.15 -6.29
N LYS A 7 -6.36 4.83 -6.75
CA LYS A 7 -6.32 5.57 -8.01
C LYS A 7 -5.18 5.06 -8.87
N GLN A 8 -5.32 5.16 -10.19
CA GLN A 8 -4.20 4.93 -11.08
C GLN A 8 -3.15 6.03 -10.87
N PRO A 9 -1.86 5.67 -10.78
CA PRO A 9 -0.79 6.65 -10.74
C PRO A 9 -0.81 7.58 -11.96
N GLN A 10 -0.39 8.83 -11.78
CA GLN A 10 -0.09 9.70 -12.92
C GLN A 10 1.41 9.72 -13.18
N GLY A 11 1.82 9.33 -14.38
CA GLY A 11 3.23 9.32 -14.81
C GLY A 11 3.90 7.95 -14.69
N ASN A 12 5.23 7.95 -14.88
CA ASN A 12 6.04 6.74 -14.84
C ASN A 12 6.32 6.37 -13.37
N VAL A 13 5.80 5.24 -12.91
CA VAL A 13 5.96 4.82 -11.51
C VAL A 13 7.14 3.88 -11.39
N PRO A 14 8.04 4.08 -10.40
CA PRO A 14 9.06 3.10 -10.09
C PRO A 14 8.45 1.72 -9.80
N MET A 15 9.20 0.66 -10.13
CA MET A 15 8.78 -0.69 -9.75
C MET A 15 8.79 -0.81 -8.24
N GLN A 16 7.66 -1.20 -7.67
CA GLN A 16 7.49 -1.38 -6.22
C GLN A 16 6.78 -2.69 -5.92
N PRO A 17 6.97 -3.26 -4.72
CA PRO A 17 6.27 -4.47 -4.32
C PRO A 17 4.78 -4.17 -4.12
N CYS A 18 3.92 -5.03 -4.67
CA CYS A 18 2.49 -5.00 -4.36
C CYS A 18 2.27 -5.37 -2.89
N ASN A 19 1.58 -4.53 -2.11
CA ASN A 19 1.36 -4.82 -0.68
C ASN A 19 0.48 -6.05 -0.44
N ASN A 20 -0.30 -6.49 -1.45
CA ASN A 20 -1.14 -7.68 -1.34
C ASN A 20 -0.41 -8.99 -1.70
N CYS A 21 0.38 -9.01 -2.78
CA CYS A 21 1.01 -10.25 -3.27
C CYS A 21 2.54 -10.26 -3.21
N GLY A 22 3.18 -9.16 -2.83
CA GLY A 22 4.63 -9.03 -2.69
C GLY A 22 5.42 -8.95 -4.01
N GLU A 23 4.79 -9.14 -5.17
CA GLU A 23 5.49 -9.07 -6.45
C GLU A 23 5.95 -7.64 -6.78
N ASN A 24 7.22 -7.49 -7.14
CA ASN A 24 7.77 -6.25 -7.68
C ASN A 24 7.31 -6.03 -9.12
N LYS A 25 6.39 -5.08 -9.32
CA LYS A 25 5.82 -4.72 -10.63
C LYS A 25 5.63 -3.20 -10.72
N PRO A 26 5.47 -2.64 -11.93
CA PRO A 26 4.97 -1.27 -12.05
C PRO A 26 3.62 -1.17 -11.32
N SER A 27 3.49 -0.19 -10.43
CA SER A 27 2.26 0.06 -9.68
C SER A 27 1.14 0.37 -10.67
N ALA A 28 0.06 -0.41 -10.64
CA ALA A 28 -1.12 -0.12 -11.44
C ALA A 28 -2.09 0.79 -10.67
N PHE A 29 -2.08 0.71 -9.34
CA PHE A 29 -2.94 1.48 -8.45
C PHE A 29 -2.18 1.85 -7.16
N MET A 30 -2.50 3.04 -6.63
CA MET A 30 -2.01 3.53 -5.35
C MET A 30 -3.15 4.10 -4.52
N ALA A 31 -3.09 3.92 -3.20
CA ALA A 31 -3.96 4.56 -2.24
C ALA A 31 -3.11 5.14 -1.10
N GLU A 32 -3.57 6.24 -0.51
CA GLU A 32 -2.98 6.80 0.71
C GLU A 32 -3.45 5.98 1.92
N HIS A 33 -2.56 5.78 2.88
CA HIS A 33 -2.93 5.16 4.15
C HIS A 33 -3.81 6.12 4.98
N PRO A 34 -4.91 5.65 5.59
CA PRO A 34 -5.89 6.53 6.25
C PRO A 34 -5.37 7.26 7.49
N LYS A 35 -4.27 6.81 8.10
CA LYS A 35 -3.65 7.45 9.28
C LYS A 35 -2.41 8.30 8.94
N ASP A 36 -1.79 8.11 7.78
CA ASP A 36 -0.52 8.73 7.41
C ASP A 36 -0.40 8.79 5.88
N ASP A 37 -0.56 9.97 5.30
CA ASP A 37 -0.54 10.19 3.85
C ASP A 37 0.86 10.00 3.23
N GLU A 38 1.92 9.91 4.04
CA GLU A 38 3.25 9.55 3.57
C GLU A 38 3.36 8.05 3.23
N ILE A 39 2.43 7.22 3.70
CA ILE A 39 2.42 5.79 3.41
C ILE A 39 1.53 5.51 2.20
N LEU A 40 2.18 5.10 1.11
CA LEU A 40 1.50 4.67 -0.11
C LEU A 40 1.26 3.16 -0.08
N ILE A 41 0.00 2.78 -0.27
CA ILE A 41 -0.44 1.41 -0.45
C ILE A 41 -0.49 1.12 -1.95
N VAL A 42 0.30 0.16 -2.40
CA VAL A 42 0.52 -0.19 -3.80
C VAL A 42 -0.20 -1.49 -4.17
N ALA A 43 -0.94 -1.46 -5.27
CA ALA A 43 -1.54 -2.65 -5.87
C ALA A 43 -1.10 -2.82 -7.34
N CYS A 44 -0.73 -4.05 -7.71
CA CYS A 44 -0.32 -4.37 -9.08
C CYS A 44 -1.49 -4.65 -10.05
N SER A 45 -2.72 -4.81 -9.56
CA SER A 45 -3.89 -5.13 -10.39
C SER A 45 -5.21 -4.81 -9.68
N GLU A 46 -6.30 -4.70 -10.44
CA GLU A 46 -7.66 -4.53 -9.89
C GLU A 46 -8.06 -5.69 -8.95
N ARG A 47 -7.59 -6.91 -9.24
CA ARG A 47 -7.80 -8.07 -8.37
C ARG A 47 -7.16 -7.88 -6.99
N CYS A 48 -5.95 -7.32 -6.93
CA CYS A 48 -5.29 -7.01 -5.66
C CYS A 48 -5.97 -5.86 -4.93
N VAL A 49 -6.46 -4.85 -5.66
CA VAL A 49 -7.28 -3.77 -5.09
C VAL A 49 -8.55 -4.33 -4.45
N HIS A 50 -9.22 -5.26 -5.12
CA HIS A 50 -10.42 -5.90 -4.60
C HIS A 50 -10.11 -6.76 -3.37
N ALA A 51 -9.08 -7.60 -3.43
CA ALA A 51 -8.66 -8.44 -2.31
C ALA A 51 -8.31 -7.62 -1.05
N MET A 52 -7.61 -6.50 -1.20
CA MET A 52 -7.33 -5.60 -0.08
C MET A 52 -8.61 -4.99 0.49
N ASN A 53 -9.49 -4.47 -0.36
CA ASN A 53 -10.75 -3.86 0.10
C ASN A 53 -11.75 -4.85 0.71
N GLU A 54 -11.65 -6.13 0.36
CA GLU A 54 -12.46 -7.21 0.94
C GLU A 54 -11.75 -7.92 2.10
N HIS A 55 -10.58 -7.45 2.52
CA HIS A 55 -9.88 -8.02 3.67
C HIS A 55 -10.80 -7.92 4.90
N PRO A 56 -11.08 -9.04 5.61
CA PRO A 56 -12.06 -9.07 6.69
C PRO A 56 -11.69 -8.14 7.84
N ASP A 57 -10.40 -7.88 8.00
CA ASP A 57 -9.85 -6.89 8.94
C ASP A 57 -8.87 -5.98 8.20
N LEU A 58 -9.41 -5.11 7.34
CA LEU A 58 -8.61 -4.15 6.60
C LEU A 58 -7.86 -3.19 7.54
N GLU A 59 -8.44 -2.84 8.70
CA GLU A 59 -7.79 -1.93 9.65
C GLU A 59 -6.51 -2.55 10.24
N ALA A 60 -6.56 -3.81 10.70
CA ALA A 60 -5.36 -4.48 11.20
C ALA A 60 -4.29 -4.70 10.13
N TYR A 61 -4.69 -4.97 8.88
CA TYR A 61 -3.77 -5.08 7.75
C TYR A 61 -3.02 -3.75 7.50
N LEU A 62 -3.74 -2.63 7.54
CA LEU A 62 -3.18 -1.30 7.37
C LEU A 62 -2.29 -0.89 8.54
N ASP A 63 -2.68 -1.22 9.78
CA ASP A 63 -1.88 -0.94 10.97
C ASP A 63 -0.54 -1.68 10.94
N GLY A 64 -0.50 -2.92 10.43
CA GLY A 64 0.75 -3.63 10.21
C GLY A 64 1.69 -2.90 9.23
N LEU A 65 1.16 -2.38 8.12
CA LEU A 65 1.94 -1.59 7.17
C LEU A 65 2.47 -0.29 7.78
N TYR A 66 1.66 0.38 8.61
CA TYR A 66 2.08 1.57 9.32
C TYR A 66 3.23 1.26 10.29
N ASP A 67 3.10 0.22 11.11
CA ASP A 67 4.13 -0.18 12.06
C ASP A 67 5.44 -0.56 11.36
N ASP A 68 5.37 -1.30 10.26
CA ASP A 68 6.55 -1.68 9.46
C ASP A 68 7.27 -0.44 8.91
N VAL A 69 6.55 0.54 8.37
CA VAL A 69 7.15 1.78 7.85
C VAL A 69 7.71 2.64 8.98
N GLN A 70 7.02 2.75 10.11
CA GLN A 70 7.51 3.49 11.27
C GLN A 70 8.78 2.83 11.85
N GLU A 71 8.84 1.51 11.86
CA GLU A 71 10.02 0.76 12.27
C GLU A 71 11.19 0.96 11.29
N LEU A 72 10.93 0.98 9.97
CA LEU A 72 11.93 1.36 8.96
C LEU A 72 12.44 2.79 9.17
N LYS A 73 11.55 3.76 9.41
CA LYS A 73 11.91 5.15 9.75
C LYS A 73 12.78 5.21 11.02
N ARG A 74 12.46 4.42 12.05
CA ARG A 74 13.22 4.34 13.31
C ARG A 74 14.63 3.77 13.12
N GLN A 75 14.81 2.83 12.19
CA GLN A 75 16.11 2.24 11.86
C GLN A 75 16.96 3.13 10.92
N GLY A 76 16.48 4.34 10.58
CA GLY A 76 17.14 5.20 9.60
C GLY A 76 17.03 4.70 8.16
N GLY A 77 16.14 3.73 7.90
CA GLY A 77 15.81 3.26 6.57
C GLY A 77 14.85 4.24 5.90
N ALA A 78 15.21 4.71 4.70
CA ALA A 78 14.25 5.40 3.86
C ALA A 78 13.19 4.38 3.41
N ALA A 79 11.92 4.62 3.72
CA ALA A 79 10.82 4.02 2.99
C ALA A 79 10.91 4.56 1.55
N CYS A 80 11.59 3.82 0.69
CA CYS A 80 11.82 4.14 -0.71
C CYS A 80 10.86 3.35 -1.60
#